data_AF-A0A538CBT0-F1
#
_entry.id   AF-A0A538CBT0-F1
#
_cell.length_a   1.000
_cell.length_b   1.000
_cell.length_c   1.000
_cell.angle_alpha   90.00
_cell.angle_beta   90.00
_cell.angle_gamma   90.00
#
_symmetry.space_group_name_H-M   'P 1'
#
loop_
_entity.id
_entity.type
_entity.pdbx_description
1 polymer ?
#
loop_
_entity_poly.entity_id
_entity_poly.type
_entity_poly.pdbx_seq_one_letter_code
_entity_poly.pdbx_strand_id
1 'polypeptide(L)'
;MTPTEERMQRFLDQITLERMHAAWSDGAIVGGAAAFTFNVTVPGGDLPTAGVSVVGVYPTHRRRGVLRALMRAQLDDAHDRGEALAALWASEESIYGRFGYGLSSFCGEINLAHEHTALAHLSEPAGTMRFLEPEEALDAIPPVFERIR
;
A
#
# COMPACT_ATOMS: atom_id res chain seq x y z
N MET A 1 22.12 6.99 1.70
CA MET A 1 22.04 6.18 2.92
C MET A 1 21.75 4.75 2.49
N THR A 2 22.68 3.83 2.74
CA THR A 2 22.47 2.40 2.44
C THR A 2 21.42 1.85 3.41
N PRO A 3 20.39 1.12 2.95
CA PRO A 3 19.42 0.50 3.86
C PRO A 3 20.12 -0.47 4.83
N THR A 4 19.67 -0.51 6.08
CA THR A 4 20.10 -1.55 7.02
C THR A 4 19.51 -2.89 6.63
N GLU A 5 20.16 -3.99 7.02
CA GLU A 5 19.69 -5.36 6.75
C GLU A 5 18.31 -5.61 7.36
N GLU A 6 18.06 -5.16 8.59
CA GLU A 6 16.75 -5.23 9.24
C GLU A 6 15.64 -4.51 8.43
N ARG A 7 15.95 -3.32 7.89
CA ARG A 7 15.01 -2.57 7.06
C ARG A 7 14.72 -3.27 5.75
N MET A 8 15.73 -3.92 5.17
CA MET A 8 15.58 -4.71 3.96
C MET A 8 14.75 -5.97 4.23
N GLN A 9 14.98 -6.65 5.35
CA GLN A 9 14.22 -7.84 5.73
C GLN A 9 12.74 -7.52 5.91
N ARG A 10 12.40 -6.47 6.68
CA ARG A 10 11.00 -6.03 6.83
C ARG A 10 10.32 -5.74 5.49
N PHE A 11 11.08 -5.23 4.53
CA PHE A 11 10.56 -4.95 3.20
C PHE A 11 10.27 -6.23 2.42
N LEU A 12 11.17 -7.22 2.51
CA LEU A 12 11.02 -8.52 1.87
C LEU A 12 9.92 -9.39 2.50
N ASP A 13 9.67 -9.21 3.80
CA ASP A 13 8.59 -9.92 4.50
C ASP A 13 7.20 -9.49 3.99
N GLN A 14 7.08 -8.28 3.45
CA GLN A 14 5.82 -7.72 2.94
C GLN A 14 5.74 -7.72 1.40
N ILE A 15 6.85 -7.50 0.72
CA ILE A 15 6.96 -7.48 -0.74
C ILE A 15 7.98 -8.55 -1.11
N THR A 16 7.51 -9.71 -1.53
CA THR A 16 8.39 -10.79 -1.99
C THR A 16 9.13 -10.37 -3.26
N LEU A 17 10.34 -10.90 -3.45
CA LEU A 17 11.16 -10.60 -4.63
C LEU A 17 10.45 -10.91 -5.96
N GLU A 18 9.57 -11.92 -5.96
CA GLU A 18 8.77 -12.31 -7.13
C GLU A 18 7.79 -11.23 -7.59
N ARG A 19 7.47 -10.28 -6.71
CA ARG A 19 6.58 -9.15 -6.99
C ARG A 19 7.33 -7.85 -7.23
N MET A 20 8.64 -7.92 -7.44
CA MET A 20 9.49 -6.77 -7.75
C MET A 20 9.92 -6.79 -9.21
N HIS A 21 9.77 -5.65 -9.87
CA HIS A 21 10.25 -5.42 -11.23
C HIS A 21 11.38 -4.38 -11.21
N ALA A 22 12.40 -4.62 -12.00
CA ALA A 22 13.52 -3.70 -12.19
C ALA A 22 13.68 -3.36 -13.68
N ALA A 23 13.86 -2.07 -13.97
CA ALA A 23 14.23 -1.60 -15.30
C ALA A 23 15.75 -1.43 -15.38
N TRP A 24 16.35 -1.95 -16.44
CA TRP A 24 17.80 -1.95 -16.64
C TRP A 24 18.20 -1.07 -17.83
N SER A 25 19.31 -0.34 -17.69
CA SER A 25 19.99 0.36 -18.78
C SER A 25 21.50 0.23 -18.55
N ASP A 26 22.24 -0.15 -19.59
CA ASP A 26 23.72 -0.21 -19.57
C ASP A 26 24.30 -1.00 -18.38
N GLY A 27 23.65 -2.12 -18.04
CA GLY A 27 24.06 -3.00 -16.94
C GLY A 27 23.71 -2.50 -15.53
N ALA A 28 22.95 -1.40 -15.39
CA ALA A 28 22.51 -0.85 -14.11
C ALA A 28 20.99 -0.79 -14.00
N ILE A 29 20.47 -0.92 -12.77
CA ILE A 29 19.06 -0.67 -12.46
C ILE A 29 18.80 0.84 -12.50
N VAL A 30 17.81 1.26 -13.28
CA VAL A 30 17.43 2.66 -13.49
C VAL A 30 15.98 2.97 -13.08
N GLY A 31 15.24 1.97 -12.64
CA GLY A 31 13.91 2.10 -12.08
C GLY A 31 13.39 0.80 -11.50
N GLY A 32 12.33 0.91 -10.71
CA GLY A 32 11.67 -0.24 -10.09
C GLY A 32 10.19 0.00 -9.84
N ALA A 33 9.47 -1.09 -9.60
CA ALA A 33 8.09 -1.12 -9.18
C ALA A 33 7.84 -2.43 -8.42
N ALA A 34 6.94 -2.44 -7.45
CA ALA A 34 6.58 -3.67 -6.75
C ALA A 34 5.12 -3.67 -6.30
N ALA A 35 4.61 -4.83 -5.87
CA ALA A 35 3.26 -4.95 -5.32
C ALA A 35 3.21 -5.76 -4.01
N PHE A 36 2.44 -5.27 -3.04
CA PHE A 36 1.97 -6.09 -1.91
C PHE A 36 0.85 -7.02 -2.37
N THR A 37 0.72 -8.18 -1.73
CA THR A 37 -0.46 -9.05 -1.87
C THR A 37 -1.42 -8.79 -0.72
N PHE A 38 -2.64 -8.31 -0.99
CA PHE A 38 -3.69 -8.20 0.01
C PHE A 38 -5.09 -8.31 -0.59
N ASN A 39 -6.11 -8.35 0.26
CA ASN A 39 -7.51 -8.30 -0.14
C ASN A 39 -8.12 -6.94 0.21
N VAL A 40 -8.94 -6.41 -0.69
CA VAL A 40 -9.76 -5.20 -0.47
C VAL A 40 -11.22 -5.61 -0.33
N THR A 41 -11.87 -5.16 0.75
CA THR A 41 -13.32 -5.28 0.91
C THR A 41 -14.03 -4.37 -0.10
N VAL A 42 -14.95 -4.95 -0.86
CA VAL A 42 -15.85 -4.25 -1.78
C VAL A 42 -17.30 -4.63 -1.46
N PRO A 43 -18.31 -3.90 -1.97
CA PRO A 43 -19.69 -4.35 -1.84
C PRO A 43 -19.85 -5.78 -2.39
N GLY A 44 -20.23 -6.70 -1.51
CA GLY A 44 -20.44 -8.12 -1.85
C GLY A 44 -19.29 -9.07 -1.52
N GLY A 45 -18.16 -8.60 -0.98
CA GLY A 45 -17.10 -9.48 -0.48
C GLY A 45 -15.70 -8.89 -0.60
N ASP A 46 -14.70 -9.77 -0.67
CA ASP A 46 -13.29 -9.42 -0.76
C ASP A 46 -12.72 -9.75 -2.14
N LEU A 47 -11.88 -8.86 -2.68
CA LEU A 47 -11.17 -9.09 -3.93
C LEU A 47 -9.65 -9.12 -3.74
N PRO A 48 -8.95 -10.11 -4.33
CA PRO A 48 -7.49 -10.14 -4.35
C PRO A 48 -6.97 -8.92 -5.11
N THR A 49 -6.03 -8.21 -4.49
CA THR A 49 -5.58 -6.89 -4.92
C THR A 49 -4.06 -6.78 -4.91
N ALA A 50 -3.51 -6.31 -6.03
CA ALA A 50 -2.13 -5.88 -6.13
C ALA A 50 -1.95 -4.49 -5.50
N GLY A 51 -1.28 -4.42 -4.35
CA GLY A 51 -0.91 -3.17 -3.70
C GLY A 51 0.31 -2.52 -4.33
N VAL A 52 0.12 -1.80 -5.42
CA VAL A 52 1.22 -1.19 -6.17
C VAL A 52 1.97 -0.15 -5.33
N SER A 53 3.29 -0.33 -5.26
CA SER A 53 4.20 0.42 -4.42
C SER A 53 5.58 0.52 -5.08
N VAL A 54 6.48 1.29 -4.45
CA VAL A 54 7.92 1.35 -4.80
C VAL A 54 8.18 1.77 -6.25
N VAL A 55 7.24 2.46 -6.88
CA VAL A 55 7.34 2.88 -8.28
C VAL A 55 8.30 4.06 -8.38
N GLY A 56 9.40 3.89 -9.11
CA GLY A 56 10.41 4.93 -9.26
C GLY A 56 11.28 4.76 -10.50
N VAL A 57 11.68 5.89 -11.10
CA VAL A 57 12.62 5.93 -12.22
C VAL A 57 13.65 7.03 -11.96
N TYR A 58 14.93 6.71 -12.14
CA TYR A 58 16.01 7.67 -12.00
C TYR A 58 15.78 8.89 -12.90
N PRO A 59 16.03 10.12 -12.41
CA PRO A 59 15.82 11.35 -13.18
C PRO A 59 16.47 11.35 -14.56
N THR A 60 17.66 10.76 -14.67
CA THR A 60 18.44 10.62 -15.92
C THR A 60 17.78 9.74 -16.99
N HIS A 61 16.79 8.91 -16.60
CA HIS A 61 16.10 7.96 -17.48
C HIS A 61 14.61 8.26 -17.63
N ARG A 62 14.16 9.43 -17.15
CA ARG A 62 12.78 9.89 -17.34
C ARG A 62 12.49 10.18 -18.81
N ARG A 63 11.21 10.11 -19.19
CA ARG A 63 10.69 10.38 -20.55
C ARG A 63 11.26 9.47 -21.65
N ARG A 64 11.80 8.31 -21.28
CA ARG A 64 12.30 7.27 -22.19
C ARG A 64 11.43 6.00 -22.22
N GLY A 65 10.21 6.07 -21.71
CA GLY A 65 9.28 4.92 -21.65
C GLY A 65 9.50 3.95 -20.48
N VAL A 66 10.53 4.13 -19.64
CA VAL A 66 10.85 3.24 -18.52
C VAL A 66 9.67 3.00 -17.58
N LEU A 67 9.01 4.07 -17.12
CA LEU A 67 7.85 3.94 -16.23
C LEU A 67 6.70 3.17 -16.89
N ARG A 68 6.47 3.41 -18.19
CA ARG A 68 5.41 2.71 -18.92
C ARG A 68 5.69 1.21 -19.02
N ALA A 69 6.95 0.83 -19.24
CA ALA A 69 7.34 -0.56 -19.28
C ALA A 69 7.19 -1.24 -17.89
N LEU A 70 7.62 -0.57 -16.82
CA LEU A 70 7.47 -1.06 -15.45
C LEU A 70 6.01 -1.27 -15.07
N MET A 71 5.16 -0.25 -15.25
CA MET A 71 3.74 -0.34 -14.91
C MET A 71 3.02 -1.43 -15.71
N ARG A 72 3.38 -1.61 -16.98
CA ARG A 72 2.81 -2.68 -17.80
C ARG A 72 3.21 -4.06 -17.28
N ALA A 73 4.50 -4.29 -17.07
CA ALA A 73 4.99 -5.56 -16.55
C ALA A 73 4.34 -5.92 -15.21
N GLN A 74 4.16 -4.95 -14.33
CA GLN A 74 3.51 -5.13 -13.04
C GLN A 74 2.02 -5.45 -13.15
N LEU A 75 1.29 -4.76 -14.03
CA LEU A 75 -0.14 -5.02 -14.22
C LEU A 75 -0.39 -6.36 -14.92
N ASP A 76 0.47 -6.73 -15.87
CA ASP A 76 0.44 -8.03 -16.51
C ASP A 76 0.71 -9.15 -15.47
N ASP A 77 1.70 -8.98 -14.58
CA ASP A 77 1.96 -9.92 -13.47
C ASP A 77 0.78 -10.05 -12.50
N ALA A 78 0.16 -8.93 -12.11
CA ALA A 78 -1.04 -8.95 -11.26
C ALA A 78 -2.20 -9.70 -11.93
N HIS A 79 -2.39 -9.50 -13.23
CA HIS A 79 -3.40 -10.21 -14.01
C HIS A 79 -3.14 -11.72 -14.05
N ASP A 80 -1.89 -12.13 -14.35
CA ASP A 80 -1.50 -13.54 -14.42
C ASP A 80 -1.64 -14.24 -13.06
N ARG A 81 -1.53 -13.50 -11.95
CA ARG A 81 -1.77 -13.98 -10.58
C ARG A 81 -3.25 -14.03 -10.18
N GLY A 82 -4.15 -13.58 -11.05
CA GLY A 82 -5.59 -13.56 -10.79
C GLY A 82 -6.04 -12.45 -9.82
N GLU A 83 -5.22 -11.41 -9.65
CA GLU A 83 -5.60 -10.25 -8.84
C GLU A 83 -6.59 -9.39 -9.61
N ALA A 84 -7.80 -9.29 -9.09
CA ALA A 84 -8.90 -8.60 -9.76
C ALA A 84 -8.72 -7.07 -9.77
N LEU A 85 -7.95 -6.55 -8.81
CA LEU A 85 -7.71 -5.13 -8.62
C LEU A 85 -6.22 -4.82 -8.51
N ALA A 86 -5.85 -3.61 -8.91
CA ALA A 86 -4.58 -2.99 -8.54
C ALA A 86 -4.87 -1.65 -7.86
N ALA A 87 -4.31 -1.43 -6.68
CA ALA A 87 -4.55 -0.25 -5.85
C ALA A 87 -3.22 0.40 -5.46
N LEU A 88 -3.20 1.73 -5.41
CA LEU A 88 -2.03 2.50 -4.98
C LEU A 88 -2.42 3.78 -4.29
N TRP A 89 -1.47 4.29 -3.50
CA TRP A 89 -1.44 5.68 -3.09
C TRP A 89 -0.66 6.50 -4.11
N ALA A 90 -1.36 7.37 -4.83
CA ALA A 90 -0.73 8.18 -5.89
C ALA A 90 0.10 9.30 -5.27
N SER A 91 1.41 9.32 -5.56
CA SER A 91 2.27 10.47 -5.27
C SER A 91 1.96 11.67 -6.18
N GLU A 92 1.59 11.40 -7.43
CA GLU A 92 1.11 12.38 -8.40
C GLU A 92 -0.07 11.77 -9.18
N GLU A 93 -1.25 12.39 -9.08
CA GLU A 93 -2.50 11.88 -9.65
C GLU A 93 -2.41 11.66 -11.18
N SER A 94 -1.82 12.61 -11.90
CA SER A 94 -1.76 12.60 -13.38
C SER A 94 -0.88 11.47 -13.97
N ILE A 95 -0.08 10.80 -13.15
CA ILE A 95 0.78 9.72 -13.61
C ILE A 95 -0.06 8.48 -13.89
N TYR A 96 -0.92 8.09 -12.94
CA TYR A 96 -1.51 6.74 -12.92
C TYR A 96 -2.78 6.60 -13.75
N GLY A 97 -3.52 7.68 -14.01
CA GLY A 97 -4.71 7.65 -14.85
C GLY A 97 -4.48 7.06 -16.25
N ARG A 98 -3.30 7.29 -16.83
CA ARG A 98 -2.94 6.73 -18.15
C ARG A 98 -2.78 5.20 -18.16
N PHE A 99 -2.68 4.57 -16.99
CA PHE A 99 -2.57 3.12 -16.82
C PHE A 99 -3.89 2.49 -16.36
N GLY A 100 -4.98 3.25 -16.34
CA GLY A 100 -6.32 2.76 -15.96
C GLY A 100 -6.68 2.94 -14.49
N TYR A 101 -5.81 3.55 -13.67
CA TYR A 101 -6.15 3.87 -12.28
C TYR A 101 -7.15 5.03 -12.21
N GLY A 102 -8.19 4.86 -11.40
CA GLY A 102 -9.14 5.92 -11.04
C GLY A 102 -9.09 6.21 -9.54
N LEU A 103 -9.49 7.42 -9.15
CA LEU A 103 -9.67 7.76 -7.74
C LEU A 103 -10.79 6.89 -7.15
N SER A 104 -10.46 6.06 -6.16
CA SER A 104 -11.39 5.09 -5.56
C SER A 104 -11.73 5.38 -4.10
N SER A 105 -10.91 6.15 -3.38
CA SER A 105 -11.13 6.49 -1.98
C SER A 105 -10.45 7.80 -1.61
N PHE A 106 -10.92 8.41 -0.52
CA PHE A 106 -10.29 9.56 0.11
C PHE A 106 -9.64 9.14 1.42
N CYS A 107 -8.53 9.78 1.76
CA CYS A 107 -7.95 9.73 3.09
C CYS A 107 -8.06 11.11 3.72
N GLY A 108 -8.50 11.16 4.97
CA GLY A 108 -8.60 12.38 5.75
C GLY A 108 -7.74 12.27 7.00
N GLU A 109 -7.08 13.36 7.34
CA GLU A 109 -6.42 13.52 8.63
C GLU A 109 -7.20 14.55 9.44
N ILE A 110 -7.52 14.19 10.69
CA ILE A 110 -8.25 15.07 11.60
C ILE A 110 -7.32 15.40 12.77
N ASN A 111 -6.94 16.67 12.88
CA ASN A 111 -6.18 17.20 14.00
C ASN A 111 -7.11 18.01 14.91
N LEU A 112 -7.30 17.55 16.14
CA LEU A 112 -8.19 18.15 17.14
C LEU A 112 -7.41 18.54 18.38
N ALA A 113 -7.55 19.80 18.80
CA ALA A 113 -7.05 20.23 20.10
C ALA A 113 -7.87 19.57 21.21
N HIS A 114 -7.22 19.16 22.29
CA HIS A 114 -7.83 18.37 23.36
C HIS A 114 -9.08 19.04 23.95
N GLU A 115 -9.07 20.37 24.10
CA GLU A 115 -10.20 21.19 24.56
C GLU A 115 -11.46 21.11 23.68
N HIS A 116 -11.35 20.56 22.47
CA HIS A 116 -12.46 20.41 21.52
C HIS A 116 -12.89 18.95 21.32
N THR A 117 -12.47 18.03 22.19
CA THR A 117 -12.74 16.58 22.06
C THR A 117 -14.02 16.11 22.75
N ALA A 118 -14.77 17.01 23.39
CA ALA A 118 -16.03 16.67 24.03
C ALA A 118 -17.03 16.09 23.00
N LEU A 119 -17.50 14.86 23.24
CA LEU A 119 -18.50 14.22 22.38
C LEU A 119 -19.84 14.93 22.52
N ALA A 120 -20.49 15.25 21.40
CA ALA A 120 -21.82 15.86 21.38
C ALA A 120 -22.89 14.95 22.02
N HIS A 121 -22.70 13.63 21.93
CA HIS A 121 -23.56 12.62 22.53
C HIS A 121 -22.70 11.63 23.31
N LEU A 122 -22.80 11.66 24.64
CA LEU A 122 -22.15 10.69 25.51
C LEU A 122 -23.08 9.48 25.67
N SER A 123 -22.56 8.29 25.37
CA SER A 123 -23.19 7.02 25.71
C SER A 123 -22.53 6.46 26.97
N GLU A 124 -23.26 5.66 27.74
CA GLU A 124 -22.66 4.93 28.86
C GLU A 124 -21.52 4.02 28.35
N PRO A 125 -20.33 4.05 28.96
CA PRO A 125 -19.22 3.21 28.52
C PRO A 125 -19.59 1.72 28.57
N ALA A 126 -19.54 1.04 27.43
CA ALA A 126 -19.84 -0.39 27.31
C ALA A 126 -18.62 -1.29 27.62
N GLY A 127 -17.76 -0.90 28.57
CA GLY A 127 -16.57 -1.67 28.94
C GLY A 127 -15.45 -0.84 29.57
N THR A 128 -14.24 -1.41 29.59
CA THR A 128 -13.02 -0.81 30.14
C THR A 128 -11.92 -0.71 29.10
N MET A 129 -11.02 0.27 29.25
CA MET A 129 -9.84 0.44 28.40
C MET A 129 -8.56 0.08 29.16
N ARG A 130 -7.54 -0.42 28.46
CA ARG A 130 -6.20 -0.69 29.00
C ARG A 130 -5.14 -0.45 27.93
N PHE A 131 -3.91 -0.19 28.36
CA PHE A 131 -2.76 -0.17 27.46
C PHE A 131 -2.33 -1.60 27.09
N LEU A 132 -1.79 -1.74 25.88
CA LEU A 132 -1.18 -2.96 25.36
C LEU A 132 0.29 -2.69 25.09
N GLU A 133 1.15 -3.67 25.38
CA GLU A 133 2.49 -3.70 24.82
C GLU A 133 2.44 -4.07 23.33
N PRO A 134 3.38 -3.60 22.49
CA PRO A 134 3.36 -3.86 21.05
C PRO A 134 3.25 -5.34 20.67
N GLU A 135 3.90 -6.23 21.42
CA GLU A 135 3.84 -7.68 21.18
C GLU A 135 2.44 -8.24 21.44
N GLU A 136 1.78 -7.81 22.52
CA GLU A 136 0.41 -8.21 22.84
C GLU A 136 -0.59 -7.66 21.81
N ALA A 137 -0.33 -6.47 21.28
CA ALA A 137 -1.17 -5.84 20.28
C ALA A 137 -1.26 -6.65 18.97
N LEU A 138 -0.18 -7.36 18.60
CA LEU A 138 -0.16 -8.22 17.41
C LEU A 138 -1.15 -9.38 17.49
N ASP A 139 -1.50 -9.84 18.70
CA ASP A 139 -2.51 -10.88 18.89
C ASP A 139 -3.91 -10.30 19.14
N ALA A 140 -3.99 -9.20 19.89
CA ALA A 140 -5.26 -8.66 20.35
C ALA A 140 -6.03 -7.84 19.28
N ILE A 141 -5.32 -7.16 18.39
CA ILE A 141 -5.94 -6.22 17.42
C ILE A 141 -6.49 -6.92 16.16
N PRO A 142 -5.79 -7.86 15.50
CA PRO A 142 -6.30 -8.46 14.27
C PRO A 142 -7.72 -9.04 14.37
N PRO A 143 -8.11 -9.76 15.45
CA PRO A 143 -9.48 -10.24 15.60
C PRO A 143 -10.54 -9.16 15.71
N VAL A 144 -10.17 -7.92 16.08
CA VAL A 144 -11.08 -6.76 16.09
C VAL A 144 -11.21 -6.21 14.67
N PHE A 145 -10.09 -6.07 13.95
CA PHE A 145 -10.08 -5.64 12.56
C PHE A 145 -10.92 -6.57 11.68
N GLU A 146 -10.77 -7.89 11.80
CA GLU A 146 -11.54 -8.87 11.02
C GLU A 146 -13.05 -8.82 11.29
N ARG A 147 -13.50 -8.31 12.45
CA ARG A 147 -14.94 -8.18 12.75
C ARG A 147 -15.61 -6.99 12.08
N ILE A 148 -14.82 -5.97 11.73
CA ILE A 148 -15.31 -4.73 11.14
C ILE A 148 -14.98 -4.60 9.65
N ARG A 149 -14.20 -5.56 9.14
CA ARG A 149 -13.78 -5.65 7.74
C ARG A 149 -14.90 -6.18 6.85
#